data_AF-A0AAV1K1G8-F1
#
_entry.id   AF-A0AAV1K1G8-F1
#
_cell.length_a   1.000
_cell.length_b   1.000
_cell.length_c   1.000
_cell.angle_alpha   90.00
_cell.angle_beta   90.00
_cell.angle_gamma   90.00
#
_symmetry.space_group_name_H-M   'P 1'
#
loop_
_entity.id
_entity.type
_entity.pdbx_description
1 polymer ?
#
loop_
_entity_poly.entity_id
_entity_poly.type
_entity_poly.pdbx_seq_one_letter_code
_entity_poly.pdbx_strand_id
1 'polypeptide(L)'
;MPNPSYKCTVCAKFFAIAEDGVRYTVCNIYLHKDCPKATSPSAKNYCKTCLLARSKGNRNYVAFGSVTPIDESAASDLTSSRDVVAPSSESFECLKKEVSSLRNIIINFKSAISSQLTSAIASFNSRMKIMESRISNLEESVGNQNIDYQHSCDSNDEVESLKRRLNVSEHQCLINDVGISGVFEANGENTEHDAITLAQKIKSFACRARYNLRLPRRSPQYY
;
A
#
# COMPACT_ATOMS: atom_id res chain seq x y z
N MET A 1 -23.51 -7.18 23.52
CA MET A 1 -22.57 -6.48 24.43
C MET A 1 -21.21 -6.46 23.74
N PRO A 2 -20.62 -5.30 23.42
CA PRO A 2 -19.29 -5.26 22.81
C PRO A 2 -18.27 -5.83 23.80
N ASN A 3 -17.46 -6.80 23.34
CA ASN A 3 -16.40 -7.39 24.17
C ASN A 3 -15.37 -6.30 24.52
N PRO A 4 -14.96 -6.16 25.80
CA PRO A 4 -13.93 -5.22 26.17
C PRO A 4 -12.62 -5.60 25.46
N SER A 5 -12.11 -4.68 24.64
CA SER A 5 -10.84 -4.86 23.93
C SER A 5 -9.69 -4.39 24.80
N TYR A 6 -8.68 -5.24 24.98
CA TYR A 6 -7.51 -4.96 25.81
C TYR A 6 -6.29 -4.76 24.93
N LYS A 7 -5.41 -3.83 25.30
CA LYS A 7 -4.20 -3.51 24.51
C LYS A 7 -2.99 -4.26 25.07
N CYS A 8 -2.30 -5.01 24.21
CA CYS A 8 -1.06 -5.68 24.58
C CYS A 8 0.05 -4.67 24.85
N THR A 9 0.70 -4.75 26.01
CA THR A 9 1.78 -3.82 26.39
C THR A 9 3.06 -3.99 25.58
N VAL A 10 3.28 -5.17 24.97
CA VAL A 10 4.50 -5.45 24.19
C VAL A 10 4.35 -5.05 22.73
N CYS A 11 3.24 -5.39 22.08
CA CYS A 11 3.05 -5.16 20.65
C CYS A 11 1.99 -4.11 20.32
N ALA A 12 1.37 -3.48 21.33
CA ALA A 12 0.37 -2.43 21.21
C ALA A 12 -0.91 -2.78 20.42
N LYS A 13 -1.11 -4.04 20.00
CA LYS A 13 -2.34 -4.51 19.33
C LYS A 13 -3.44 -4.84 20.35
N PHE A 14 -4.70 -4.69 19.93
CA PHE A 14 -5.87 -5.01 20.75
C PHE A 14 -6.26 -6.47 20.62
N PHE A 15 -6.76 -7.07 21.70
CA PHE A 15 -7.24 -8.46 21.74
C PHE A 15 -8.35 -8.66 22.77
N ALA A 16 -9.06 -9.79 22.65
CA ALA A 16 -10.00 -10.28 23.63
C ALA A 16 -9.29 -11.21 24.62
N ILE A 17 -9.44 -10.97 25.94
CA ILE A 17 -8.76 -11.77 26.98
C ILE A 17 -9.12 -13.26 26.91
N ALA A 18 -10.37 -13.58 26.56
CA ALA A 18 -10.89 -14.94 26.58
C ALA A 18 -10.11 -15.89 25.65
N GLU A 19 -9.63 -15.39 24.51
CA GLU A 19 -9.05 -16.22 23.45
C GLU A 19 -7.52 -16.11 23.46
N ASP A 20 -6.98 -14.90 23.34
CA ASP A 20 -5.56 -14.69 23.03
C ASP A 20 -4.76 -14.05 24.16
N GLY A 21 -5.41 -13.81 25.31
CA GLY A 21 -4.89 -12.98 26.38
C GLY A 21 -4.32 -13.71 27.59
N VAL A 22 -3.33 -13.08 28.22
CA VAL A 22 -2.93 -13.35 29.61
C VAL A 22 -2.95 -12.05 30.40
N ARG A 23 -3.61 -12.07 31.57
CA ARG A 23 -3.63 -10.96 32.53
C ARG A 23 -2.79 -11.32 33.75
N TYR A 24 -1.83 -10.46 34.07
CA TYR A 24 -1.10 -10.56 35.34
C TYR A 24 -1.90 -9.86 36.44
N THR A 25 -2.29 -10.60 37.48
CA THR A 25 -3.14 -10.09 38.57
C THR A 25 -2.44 -9.02 39.42
N VAL A 26 -1.11 -9.09 39.54
CA VAL A 26 -0.34 -8.22 40.44
C VAL A 26 -0.07 -6.85 39.84
N CYS A 27 0.21 -6.78 38.54
CA CYS A 27 0.57 -5.54 37.86
C CYS A 27 -0.48 -5.07 36.85
N ASN A 28 -1.61 -5.77 36.75
CA ASN A 28 -2.70 -5.48 35.81
C ASN A 28 -2.23 -5.30 34.34
N ILE A 29 -1.23 -6.08 33.93
CA ILE A 29 -0.66 -6.04 32.58
C ILE A 29 -1.35 -7.10 31.70
N TYR A 30 -1.66 -6.72 30.47
CA TYR A 30 -2.28 -7.56 29.43
C TYR A 30 -1.27 -7.86 28.32
N LEU A 31 -1.11 -9.15 27.98
CA LEU A 31 -0.23 -9.64 26.91
C LEU A 31 -0.95 -10.66 26.03
N HIS A 32 -0.55 -10.76 24.76
CA HIS A 32 -0.92 -11.92 23.94
C HIS A 32 -0.14 -13.15 24.39
N LYS A 33 -0.77 -14.33 24.31
CA LYS A 33 -0.12 -15.64 24.53
C LYS A 33 1.08 -15.84 23.60
N ASP A 34 0.91 -15.48 22.32
CA ASP A 34 1.92 -15.68 21.27
C ASP A 34 2.84 -14.48 21.05
N CYS A 35 2.88 -13.51 21.96
CA CYS A 35 3.76 -12.36 21.79
C CYS A 35 5.23 -12.83 21.92
N PRO A 36 6.13 -12.52 20.96
CA PRO A 36 7.49 -13.07 20.94
C PRO A 36 8.38 -12.65 22.12
N LYS A 37 7.92 -11.71 22.96
CA LYS A 37 8.59 -11.32 24.22
C LYS A 37 7.78 -11.70 25.47
N ALA A 38 6.63 -12.36 25.33
CA ALA A 38 5.92 -12.95 26.44
C ALA A 38 6.74 -14.16 26.91
N THR A 39 7.52 -13.96 27.97
CA THR A 39 8.18 -15.08 28.63
C THR A 39 7.05 -15.93 29.23
N SER A 40 7.06 -17.24 28.93
CA SER A 40 6.07 -18.20 29.41
C SER A 40 5.65 -17.89 30.85
N PRO A 41 4.34 -17.82 31.15
CA PRO A 41 3.88 -17.55 32.50
C PRO A 41 4.44 -18.64 33.42
N SER A 42 5.50 -18.33 34.17
CA SER A 42 5.91 -19.19 35.28
C SER A 42 4.71 -19.29 36.23
N ALA A 43 4.54 -20.43 36.91
CA ALA A 43 3.40 -20.76 37.77
C ALA A 43 3.02 -19.73 38.86
N LYS A 44 3.76 -18.63 38.96
CA LYS A 44 3.50 -17.50 39.83
C LYS A 44 3.17 -16.29 38.95
N ASN A 45 1.93 -15.81 39.01
CA ASN A 45 1.27 -14.73 38.23
C ASN A 45 1.96 -13.34 38.22
N TYR A 46 3.27 -13.26 38.05
CA TYR A 46 4.07 -12.03 38.04
C TYR A 46 4.67 -11.79 36.65
N CYS A 47 4.61 -10.55 36.17
CA CYS A 47 5.36 -10.18 34.98
C CYS A 47 6.87 -10.19 35.30
N LYS A 48 7.71 -10.31 34.28
CA LYS A 48 9.18 -10.36 34.43
C LYS A 48 9.73 -9.17 35.23
N THR A 49 9.15 -7.97 35.06
CA THR A 49 9.53 -6.76 35.79
C THR A 49 9.20 -6.86 37.28
N CYS A 50 8.01 -7.33 37.64
CA CYS A 50 7.61 -7.54 39.04
C CYS A 50 8.39 -8.69 39.69
N LEU A 51 8.72 -9.73 38.93
CA LEU A 51 9.53 -10.85 39.40
C LEU A 51 10.96 -10.37 39.75
N LEU A 52 11.57 -9.57 38.87
CA LEU A 52 12.90 -8.99 39.07
C LEU A 52 12.96 -7.99 40.24
N ALA A 53 11.89 -7.19 40.43
CA ALA A 53 11.80 -6.27 41.57
C ALA A 53 11.73 -7.02 42.91
N ARG A 54 11.01 -8.15 42.96
CA ARG A 54 10.86 -8.96 44.16
C ARG A 54 12.13 -9.73 44.53
N SER A 55 12.87 -10.26 43.55
CA SER A 55 14.16 -10.92 43.80
C SER A 55 15.22 -9.98 44.39
N LYS A 56 15.05 -8.66 44.24
CA LYS A 56 15.96 -7.64 44.81
C LYS A 56 15.53 -7.14 46.20
N GLY A 57 14.55 -7.77 46.85
CA GLY A 57 14.15 -7.44 48.22
C GLY A 57 13.43 -6.10 48.39
N ASN A 58 13.10 -5.40 47.29
CA ASN A 58 12.48 -4.09 47.37
C ASN A 58 10.96 -4.22 47.48
N ARG A 59 10.44 -4.17 48.72
CA ARG A 59 9.00 -4.31 49.02
C ARG A 59 8.17 -3.05 48.69
N ASN A 60 8.79 -1.96 48.25
CA ASN A 60 8.13 -0.66 48.05
C ASN A 60 7.99 -0.29 46.57
N TYR A 61 7.49 -1.20 45.73
CA TYR A 61 6.97 -0.79 44.42
C TYR A 61 5.45 -0.61 44.53
N VAL A 62 5.05 0.62 44.82
CA VAL A 62 3.67 1.06 44.66
C VAL A 62 3.38 1.06 43.17
N ALA A 63 2.39 0.27 42.76
CA ALA A 63 1.89 0.26 41.40
C ALA A 63 1.48 1.69 41.01
N PHE A 64 1.91 2.15 39.84
CA PHE A 64 1.39 3.37 39.23
C PHE A 64 -0.14 3.25 39.16
N GLY A 65 -0.85 3.96 40.05
CA GLY A 65 -2.31 4.10 39.96
C GLY A 65 -3.16 4.07 41.24
N SER A 66 -2.63 4.18 42.47
CA SER A 66 -3.49 4.45 43.64
C SER A 66 -3.17 5.80 44.28
N VAL A 67 -4.03 6.79 44.03
CA VAL A 67 -4.11 8.00 44.84
C VAL A 67 -4.88 7.64 46.11
N THR A 68 -4.21 7.70 47.26
CA THR A 68 -4.87 7.81 48.56
C THR A 68 -4.32 9.04 49.28
N PRO A 69 -5.14 9.76 50.06
CA PRO A 69 -4.73 11.01 50.70
C PRO A 69 -3.73 10.69 51.82
N ILE A 70 -2.68 11.50 51.93
CA ILE A 70 -1.72 11.45 53.03
C ILE A 70 -2.37 12.13 54.23
N ASP A 71 -2.52 11.36 55.31
CA ASP A 71 -2.90 11.85 56.63
C ASP A 71 -1.65 12.44 57.31
N GLU A 72 -1.62 13.75 57.49
CA GLU A 72 -0.58 14.48 58.22
C GLU A 72 -0.84 14.38 59.72
N SER A 73 -0.24 13.41 60.40
CA SER A 73 -0.14 13.40 61.87
C SER A 73 0.98 12.47 62.35
N ALA A 74 2.24 12.88 62.15
CA ALA A 74 3.38 12.44 62.97
C ALA A 74 4.66 13.21 62.59
N ALA A 75 4.91 14.34 63.24
CA ALA A 75 6.25 14.90 63.38
C ALA A 75 6.33 15.76 64.64
N SER A 76 6.27 15.12 65.80
CA SER A 76 6.67 15.71 67.08
C SER A 76 8.19 15.67 67.21
N ASP A 77 8.73 16.80 67.66
CA ASP A 77 9.97 16.96 68.44
C ASP A 77 11.27 16.31 67.96
N LEU A 78 12.06 17.10 67.24
CA LEU A 78 13.51 17.15 67.39
C LEU A 78 14.00 18.60 67.32
N THR A 79 13.82 19.36 68.40
CA THR A 79 14.55 20.60 68.68
C THR A 79 15.98 20.25 69.11
N SER A 80 16.80 19.80 68.15
CA SER A 80 18.25 19.71 68.33
C SER A 80 18.88 20.96 67.72
N SER A 81 19.45 21.78 68.60
CA SER A 81 20.31 22.93 68.32
C SER A 81 21.16 22.72 67.07
N ARG A 82 20.87 23.52 66.03
CA ARG A 82 21.77 23.78 64.91
C ARG A 82 22.02 25.28 64.95
N ASP A 83 23.26 25.66 65.21
CA ASP A 83 23.77 26.98 64.92
C ASP A 83 23.46 27.32 63.46
N VAL A 84 22.40 28.09 63.24
CA VAL A 84 22.11 28.70 61.94
C VAL A 84 23.08 29.88 61.83
N VAL A 85 24.29 29.58 61.38
CA VAL A 85 25.19 30.59 60.84
C VAL A 85 24.42 31.27 59.71
N ALA A 86 23.95 32.49 59.96
CA ALA A 86 23.32 33.31 58.95
C ALA A 86 24.29 33.39 57.77
N PRO A 87 23.92 32.93 56.56
CA PRO A 87 24.80 33.07 55.41
C PRO A 87 25.10 34.56 55.26
N SER A 88 26.39 34.90 55.11
CA SER A 88 26.78 36.29 54.86
C SER A 88 25.98 36.81 53.66
N SER A 89 25.50 38.05 53.71
CA SER A 89 24.61 38.61 52.67
C SER A 89 25.23 38.50 51.26
N GLU A 90 26.56 38.46 51.19
CA GLU A 90 27.35 38.26 49.97
C GLU A 90 27.15 36.86 49.35
N SER A 91 27.09 35.79 50.17
CA SER A 91 26.83 34.43 49.66
C SER A 91 25.42 34.27 49.10
N PHE A 92 24.43 34.95 49.70
CA PHE A 92 23.06 34.94 49.21
C PHE A 92 22.91 35.69 47.87
N GLU A 93 23.57 36.85 47.73
CA GLU A 93 23.59 37.59 46.45
C GLU A 93 24.36 36.84 45.35
N CYS A 94 25.42 36.10 45.69
CA CYS A 94 26.12 35.22 44.75
C CYS A 94 25.19 34.10 44.23
N LEU A 95 24.51 33.42 45.14
CA LEU A 95 23.55 32.36 44.78
C LEU A 95 22.41 32.91 43.91
N LYS A 96 21.89 34.10 44.22
CA LYS A 96 20.83 34.76 43.43
C LYS A 96 21.28 35.05 42.00
N LYS A 97 22.54 35.50 41.82
CA LYS A 97 23.14 35.69 40.48
C LYS A 97 23.30 34.37 39.74
N GLU A 98 23.76 33.31 40.41
CA GLU A 98 23.90 31.98 39.82
C GLU A 98 22.56 31.38 39.38
N VAL A 99 21.54 31.45 40.24
CA VAL A 99 20.17 31.01 39.91
C VAL A 99 19.60 31.80 38.73
N SER A 100 19.86 33.11 38.67
CA SER A 100 19.43 33.94 37.54
C SER A 100 20.16 33.56 36.24
N SER A 101 21.46 33.27 36.32
CA SER A 101 22.25 32.77 35.19
C SER A 101 21.74 31.42 34.69
N LEU A 102 21.48 30.47 35.59
CA LEU A 102 20.93 29.16 35.25
C LEU A 102 19.54 29.27 34.61
N ARG A 103 18.68 30.16 35.12
CA ARG A 103 17.37 30.44 34.48
C ARG A 103 17.53 30.94 33.06
N ASN A 104 18.47 31.86 32.81
CA ASN A 104 18.75 32.35 31.46
C ASN A 104 19.28 31.25 30.53
N ILE A 105 20.17 30.38 31.02
CA ILE A 105 20.66 29.22 30.26
C ILE A 105 19.50 28.28 29.90
N ILE A 106 18.60 27.99 30.85
CA ILE A 106 17.43 27.14 30.60
C ILE A 106 16.49 27.77 29.57
N ILE A 107 16.23 29.08 29.65
CA ILE A 107 15.39 29.79 28.68
C ILE A 107 16.01 29.74 27.29
N ASN A 108 17.33 29.99 27.18
CA ASN A 108 18.05 29.95 25.92
C ASN A 108 18.12 28.53 25.33
N PHE A 109 18.30 27.52 26.18
CA PHE A 109 18.31 26.13 25.75
C PHE A 109 16.93 25.70 25.26
N LYS A 110 15.86 26.09 25.99
CA LYS A 110 14.48 25.85 25.59
C LYS A 110 14.18 26.50 24.23
N SER A 111 14.56 27.77 24.04
CA SER A 111 14.32 28.45 22.77
C SER A 111 15.09 27.83 21.61
N ALA A 112 16.35 27.44 21.83
CA ALA A 112 17.16 26.75 20.83
C ALA A 112 16.54 25.39 20.43
N ILE A 113 16.11 24.58 21.39
CA ILE A 113 15.42 23.30 21.11
C ILE A 113 14.13 23.55 20.35
N SER A 114 13.29 24.50 20.80
CA SER A 114 12.03 24.80 20.12
C SER A 114 12.25 25.27 18.69
N SER A 115 13.28 26.09 18.43
CA SER A 115 13.64 26.54 17.09
C SER A 115 14.09 25.39 16.20
N GLN A 116 15.00 24.53 16.68
CA GLN A 116 15.49 23.37 15.95
C GLN A 116 14.37 22.38 15.64
N LEU A 117 13.51 22.09 16.62
CA LEU A 117 12.38 21.18 16.43
C LEU A 117 11.37 21.75 15.42
N THR A 118 11.05 23.04 15.52
CA THR A 118 10.15 23.70 14.56
C THR A 118 10.73 23.66 13.15
N SER A 119 12.03 23.92 12.99
CA SER A 119 12.72 23.83 11.70
C SER A 119 12.71 22.40 11.14
N ALA A 120 13.00 21.40 11.98
CA ALA A 120 12.98 20.00 11.57
C ALA A 120 11.56 19.55 11.13
N ILE A 121 10.53 19.95 11.88
CA ILE A 121 9.13 19.68 11.53
C ILE A 121 8.76 20.36 10.21
N ALA A 122 9.14 21.63 10.01
CA ALA A 122 8.88 22.35 8.77
C ALA A 122 9.55 21.68 7.57
N SER A 123 10.81 21.27 7.71
CA SER A 123 11.56 20.53 6.67
C SER A 123 10.90 19.19 6.36
N PHE A 124 10.51 18.43 7.38
CA PHE A 124 9.82 17.16 7.23
C PHE A 124 8.48 17.31 6.52
N ASN A 125 7.66 18.28 6.93
CA ASN A 125 6.37 18.57 6.30
C ASN A 125 6.54 18.99 4.83
N SER A 126 7.56 19.78 4.51
CA SER A 126 7.87 20.15 3.12
C SER A 126 8.21 18.91 2.28
N ARG A 127 9.07 18.02 2.79
CA ARG A 127 9.41 16.76 2.11
C ARG A 127 8.19 15.86 1.94
N MET A 128 7.33 15.79 2.94
CA MET A 128 6.09 15.01 2.88
C MET A 128 5.16 15.51 1.79
N LYS A 129 4.92 16.83 1.71
CA LYS A 129 4.13 17.44 0.63
C LYS A 129 4.67 17.15 -0.77
N ILE A 130 6.00 17.15 -0.93
CA ILE A 130 6.64 16.80 -2.20
C ILE A 130 6.43 15.32 -2.52
N MET A 131 6.47 14.44 -1.52
CA MET A 131 6.19 13.02 -1.73
C MET A 131 4.71 12.78 -2.09
N GLU A 132 3.78 13.45 -1.40
CA GLU A 132 2.35 13.39 -1.70
C GLU A 132 2.08 13.84 -3.14
N SER A 133 2.63 14.98 -3.58
CA SER A 133 2.43 15.44 -4.96
C SER A 133 3.00 14.48 -6.00
N ARG A 134 4.16 13.87 -5.73
CA ARG A 134 4.74 12.85 -6.61
C ARG A 134 3.86 11.60 -6.69
N ILE A 135 3.28 11.17 -5.57
CA ILE A 135 2.37 10.01 -5.54
C ILE A 135 1.11 10.35 -6.35
N SER A 136 0.48 11.51 -6.13
CA SER A 136 -0.69 11.92 -6.90
C SER A 136 -0.42 11.96 -8.41
N ASN A 137 0.74 12.49 -8.84
CA ASN A 137 1.12 12.50 -10.24
C ASN A 137 1.33 11.09 -10.81
N LEU A 138 1.89 10.17 -10.01
CA LEU A 138 2.07 8.78 -10.41
C LEU A 138 0.72 8.05 -10.52
N GLU A 139 -0.18 8.26 -9.57
CA GLU A 139 -1.53 7.70 -9.58
C GLU A 139 -2.33 8.18 -10.80
N GLU A 140 -2.25 9.48 -11.13
CA GLU A 140 -2.87 10.04 -12.34
C GLU A 140 -2.26 9.43 -13.61
N SER A 141 -0.93 9.33 -13.67
CA SER A 141 -0.26 8.73 -14.83
C SER A 141 -0.63 7.26 -15.03
N VAL A 142 -0.76 6.48 -13.95
CA VAL A 142 -1.18 5.08 -14.02
C VAL A 142 -2.65 4.98 -14.44
N GLY A 143 -3.51 5.87 -13.93
CA GLY A 143 -4.90 5.98 -14.34
C GLY A 143 -5.03 6.21 -15.85
N ASN A 144 -4.28 7.17 -16.38
CA ASN A 144 -4.29 7.49 -17.81
C ASN A 144 -3.73 6.34 -18.67
N GLN A 145 -2.64 5.70 -18.25
CA GLN A 145 -2.10 4.54 -18.97
C GLN A 145 -3.10 3.39 -19.03
N ASN A 146 -3.82 3.11 -17.94
CA ASN A 146 -4.83 2.06 -17.95
C ASN A 146 -5.98 2.37 -18.93
N ILE A 147 -6.38 3.64 -19.05
CA ILE A 147 -7.37 4.07 -20.04
C ILE A 147 -6.83 3.85 -21.46
N ASP A 148 -5.58 4.23 -21.72
CA ASP A 148 -4.94 4.03 -23.02
C ASP A 148 -4.82 2.53 -23.40
N TYR A 149 -4.44 1.69 -22.43
CA TYR A 149 -4.39 0.24 -22.61
C TYR A 149 -5.78 -0.35 -22.91
N GLN A 150 -6.81 0.09 -22.18
CA GLN A 150 -8.18 -0.36 -22.42
C GLN A 150 -8.66 0.03 -23.82
N HIS A 151 -8.47 1.30 -24.21
CA HIS A 151 -8.83 1.77 -25.54
C HIS A 151 -8.07 1.03 -26.65
N SER A 152 -6.79 0.71 -26.44
CA SER A 152 -6.01 -0.10 -27.37
C SER A 152 -6.53 -1.54 -27.47
N CYS A 153 -6.98 -2.13 -26.36
CA CYS A 153 -7.59 -3.46 -26.35
C CYS A 153 -8.90 -3.45 -27.13
N ASP A 154 -9.79 -2.50 -26.81
CA ASP A 154 -11.10 -2.36 -27.47
C ASP A 154 -10.94 -2.14 -28.99
N SER A 155 -9.97 -1.31 -29.39
CA SER A 155 -9.65 -1.07 -30.80
C SER A 155 -9.13 -2.33 -31.50
N ASN A 156 -8.30 -3.13 -30.83
CA ASN A 156 -7.80 -4.39 -31.38
C ASN A 156 -8.93 -5.42 -31.55
N ASP A 157 -9.83 -5.52 -30.59
CA ASP A 157 -11.00 -6.39 -30.65
C ASP A 157 -11.93 -6.00 -31.81
N GLU A 158 -12.13 -4.69 -32.04
CA GLU A 158 -12.89 -4.19 -33.19
C GLU A 158 -12.21 -4.56 -34.52
N VAL A 159 -10.89 -4.38 -34.62
CA VAL A 159 -10.12 -4.76 -35.81
C VAL A 159 -10.24 -6.26 -36.08
N GLU A 160 -10.15 -7.11 -35.06
CA GLU A 160 -10.34 -8.56 -35.21
C GLU A 160 -11.75 -8.93 -35.65
N SER A 161 -12.76 -8.26 -35.10
CA SER A 161 -14.17 -8.42 -35.50
C SER A 161 -14.38 -8.03 -36.96
N LEU A 162 -13.84 -6.89 -37.38
CA LEU A 162 -13.89 -6.41 -38.76
C LEU A 162 -13.18 -7.36 -39.72
N LYS A 163 -11.99 -7.86 -39.36
CA LYS A 163 -11.27 -8.87 -40.16
C LYS A 163 -12.10 -10.14 -40.35
N ARG A 164 -12.74 -10.64 -39.28
CA ARG A 164 -13.63 -11.81 -39.35
C ARG A 164 -14.82 -11.56 -40.30
N ARG A 165 -15.46 -10.39 -40.18
CA ARG A 165 -16.59 -10.01 -41.05
C ARG A 165 -16.18 -9.89 -42.51
N LEU A 166 -15.02 -9.30 -42.78
CA LEU A 166 -14.46 -9.19 -44.13
C LEU A 166 -14.21 -10.57 -44.73
N ASN A 167 -13.55 -11.47 -43.98
CA ASN A 167 -13.28 -12.82 -44.45
C ASN A 167 -14.57 -13.60 -44.79
N VAL A 168 -15.58 -13.51 -43.92
CA VAL A 168 -16.90 -14.12 -44.17
C VAL A 168 -17.55 -13.52 -45.43
N SER A 169 -17.50 -12.20 -45.58
CA SER A 169 -18.06 -11.52 -46.76
C SER A 169 -17.34 -11.94 -48.05
N GLU A 170 -16.01 -12.04 -48.03
CA GLU A 170 -15.23 -12.46 -49.19
C GLU A 170 -15.54 -13.90 -49.58
N HIS A 171 -15.59 -14.82 -48.61
CA HIS A 171 -16.02 -16.20 -48.86
C HIS A 171 -17.45 -16.30 -49.40
N GLN A 172 -18.36 -15.47 -48.88
CA GLN A 172 -19.74 -15.43 -49.37
C GLN A 172 -19.83 -14.93 -50.82
N CYS A 173 -18.96 -13.99 -51.22
CA CYS A 173 -18.87 -13.56 -52.62
C CYS A 173 -18.27 -14.64 -53.53
N LEU A 174 -17.28 -15.39 -53.04
CA LEU A 174 -16.59 -16.43 -53.80
C LEU A 174 -17.35 -17.76 -53.86
N ILE A 175 -18.41 -17.97 -53.06
CA ILE A 175 -19.12 -19.25 -52.99
C ILE A 175 -19.73 -19.69 -54.34
N ASN A 176 -20.00 -18.72 -55.22
CA ASN A 176 -20.54 -18.96 -56.56
C ASN A 176 -19.49 -18.81 -57.67
N ASP A 177 -18.25 -18.44 -57.31
CA ASP A 177 -17.16 -18.27 -58.26
C ASP A 177 -16.41 -19.60 -58.42
N VAL A 178 -16.28 -20.05 -59.66
CA VAL A 178 -15.54 -21.29 -59.99
C VAL A 178 -14.23 -20.90 -60.62
N GLY A 179 -13.13 -21.18 -59.92
CA GLY A 179 -11.79 -21.09 -60.47
C GLY A 179 -11.50 -22.29 -61.37
N ILE A 180 -11.30 -22.06 -62.67
CA ILE A 180 -10.86 -23.09 -63.61
C ILE A 180 -9.34 -22.95 -63.75
N SER A 181 -8.59 -23.96 -63.32
CA SER A 181 -7.13 -24.02 -63.46
C SER A 181 -6.71 -25.21 -64.32
N GLY A 182 -5.52 -25.15 -64.92
CA GLY A 182 -4.99 -26.24 -65.76
C GLY A 182 -5.60 -26.32 -67.16
N VAL A 183 -6.23 -25.26 -67.67
CA VAL A 183 -6.62 -25.17 -69.08
C VAL A 183 -5.36 -24.91 -69.89
N PHE A 184 -5.04 -25.80 -70.82
CA PHE A 184 -3.96 -25.59 -71.78
C PHE A 184 -4.39 -24.50 -72.76
N GLU A 185 -3.65 -23.39 -72.83
CA GLU A 185 -3.89 -22.32 -73.80
C GLU A 185 -3.03 -22.58 -75.04
N ALA A 186 -3.64 -22.90 -76.19
CA ALA A 186 -2.92 -22.90 -77.47
C ALA A 186 -2.98 -21.51 -78.13
N ASN A 187 -1.93 -21.15 -78.87
CA ASN A 187 -1.87 -19.86 -79.56
C ASN A 187 -3.01 -19.73 -80.58
N GLY A 188 -3.84 -18.70 -80.41
CA GLY A 188 -4.98 -18.40 -81.28
C GLY A 188 -6.32 -18.95 -80.79
N GLU A 189 -6.34 -19.67 -79.66
CA GLU A 189 -7.60 -20.10 -79.03
C GLU A 189 -8.26 -18.96 -78.25
N ASN A 190 -9.60 -18.97 -78.25
CA ASN A 190 -10.39 -18.03 -77.48
C ASN A 190 -10.74 -18.67 -76.13
N THR A 191 -9.97 -18.33 -75.11
CA THR A 191 -10.14 -18.82 -73.73
C THR A 191 -11.54 -18.56 -73.15
N GLU A 192 -12.23 -17.52 -73.62
CA GLU A 192 -13.61 -17.24 -73.23
C GLU A 192 -14.56 -18.29 -73.81
N HIS A 193 -14.36 -18.69 -75.07
CA HIS A 193 -15.15 -19.75 -75.69
C HIS A 193 -14.93 -21.09 -74.98
N ASP A 194 -13.69 -21.42 -74.62
CA ASP A 194 -13.38 -22.67 -73.90
C ASP A 194 -14.03 -22.69 -72.52
N ALA A 195 -13.93 -21.59 -71.76
CA ALA A 195 -14.59 -21.44 -70.46
C ALA A 195 -16.12 -21.56 -70.57
N ILE A 196 -16.74 -20.95 -71.59
CA ILE A 196 -18.18 -21.07 -71.85
C ILE A 196 -18.57 -22.52 -72.20
N THR A 197 -17.79 -23.18 -73.06
CA THR A 197 -18.04 -24.56 -73.48
C THR A 197 -17.91 -25.53 -72.30
N LEU A 198 -16.89 -25.34 -71.46
CA LEU A 198 -16.69 -26.12 -70.25
C LEU A 198 -17.85 -25.90 -69.27
N ALA A 199 -18.24 -24.65 -69.05
CA ALA A 199 -19.39 -24.31 -68.20
C ALA A 199 -20.70 -24.92 -68.72
N GLN A 200 -20.92 -24.96 -70.04
CA GLN A 200 -22.08 -25.61 -70.65
C GLN A 200 -22.06 -27.13 -70.45
N LYS A 201 -20.89 -27.78 -70.54
CA LYS A 201 -20.76 -29.23 -70.27
C LYS A 201 -21.03 -29.57 -68.80
N ILE A 202 -20.61 -28.70 -67.87
CA ILE A 202 -20.84 -28.87 -66.42
C ILE A 202 -22.31 -28.60 -66.04
N LYS A 203 -23.01 -27.70 -66.75
CA LYS A 203 -24.44 -27.36 -66.56
C LYS A 203 -25.45 -28.48 -66.75
N SER A 204 -25.04 -29.71 -67.11
CA SER A 204 -25.92 -30.88 -67.02
C SER A 204 -26.36 -31.18 -65.57
N PHE A 205 -25.71 -30.59 -64.57
CA PHE A 205 -26.14 -30.62 -63.16
C PHE A 205 -26.32 -29.18 -62.62
N ALA A 206 -27.58 -28.78 -62.43
CA ALA A 206 -28.08 -27.68 -61.59
C ALA A 206 -27.98 -26.18 -62.04
N CYS A 207 -29.17 -25.61 -62.27
CA CYS A 207 -29.66 -24.25 -62.02
C CYS A 207 -28.73 -23.01 -62.04
N ARG A 208 -28.97 -22.14 -63.04
CA ARG A 208 -29.10 -20.66 -62.94
C ARG A 208 -28.07 -19.86 -62.10
N ALA A 209 -26.79 -20.22 -62.10
CA ALA A 209 -25.74 -19.31 -61.64
C ALA A 209 -25.46 -18.21 -62.70
N ARG A 210 -25.42 -16.94 -62.29
CA ARG A 210 -24.89 -15.85 -63.13
C ARG A 210 -23.36 -15.95 -63.11
N TYR A 211 -22.76 -16.34 -64.22
CA TYR A 211 -21.30 -16.45 -64.34
C TYR A 211 -20.72 -15.05 -64.51
N ASN A 212 -20.09 -14.52 -63.46
CA ASN A 212 -19.17 -13.40 -63.61
C ASN A 212 -17.80 -13.98 -63.96
N LEU A 213 -17.53 -14.15 -65.26
CA LEU A 213 -16.20 -14.54 -65.73
C LEU A 213 -15.25 -13.36 -65.51
N ARG A 214 -14.56 -13.35 -64.36
CA ARG A 214 -13.49 -12.40 -64.08
C ARG A 214 -12.19 -12.96 -64.68
N LEU A 215 -11.95 -12.66 -65.96
CA LEU A 215 -10.68 -13.01 -66.59
C LEU A 215 -9.54 -12.23 -65.91
N PRO A 216 -8.42 -12.89 -65.55
CA PRO A 216 -7.26 -12.18 -65.03
C PRO A 216 -6.77 -11.18 -66.09
N ARG A 217 -6.69 -9.90 -65.72
CA ARG A 217 -6.06 -8.90 -66.60
C ARG A 217 -4.61 -9.35 -66.82
N ARG A 218 -4.24 -9.62 -68.07
CA ARG A 218 -2.84 -9.87 -68.46
C ARG A 218 -1.98 -8.74 -67.89
N SER A 219 -1.15 -9.06 -66.92
CA SER A 219 -0.06 -8.19 -66.50
C SER A 219 0.83 -7.98 -67.72
N PRO A 220 1.13 -6.73 -68.12
CA PRO A 220 2.04 -6.47 -69.22
C PRO A 220 3.37 -7.15 -68.88
N GLN A 221 3.72 -8.18 -69.67
CA GLN A 221 5.07 -8.72 -69.67
C GLN A 221 5.94 -7.64 -70.30
N TYR A 222 6.66 -6.91 -69.46
CA TYR A 222 7.78 -6.09 -69.91
C TYR A 222 8.85 -7.06 -70.42
N TYR A 223 8.94 -7.19 -71.74
CA TYR A 223 10.11 -7.70 -72.44
C TYR A 223 11.15 -6.59 -72.56
#